data_AF-A0A2D9C5U7-F1
#
_entry.id   AF-A0A2D9C5U7-F1
#
_cell.length_a   1.000
_cell.length_b   1.000
_cell.length_c   1.000
_cell.angle_alpha   90.00
_cell.angle_beta   90.00
_cell.angle_gamma   90.00
#
_symmetry.space_group_name_H-M   'P 1'
#
loop_
_entity.id
_entity.type
_entity.pdbx_description
1 polymer ?
#
loop_
_entity_poly.entity_id
_entity_poly.type
_entity_poly.pdbx_seq_one_letter_code
_entity_poly.pdbx_strand_id
1 'polypeptide(L)'
;MATWQVVNMEHNTADGGVVVVHWDVTEVDGDYSARRYGSVGLEYDASDAGFIPYADLTEATVIPWVKDSMGSDEVTAIETKLTDDIAAQKAPAQESGVPW
;
A
#
# COMPACT_ATOMS: atom_id res chain seq x y z
N MET A 1 0.46 -13.89 2.75
CA MET A 1 0.64 -13.11 1.50
C MET A 1 0.03 -11.74 1.72
N ALA A 2 0.81 -10.69 1.46
CA ALA A 2 0.38 -9.32 1.58
C ALA A 2 -0.67 -8.94 0.52
N THR A 3 -1.73 -8.27 0.95
CA THR A 3 -2.82 -7.75 0.11
C THR A 3 -2.72 -6.23 0.09
N TRP A 4 -2.45 -5.67 -1.09
CA TRP A 4 -2.32 -4.22 -1.31
C TRP A 4 -3.65 -3.65 -1.80
N GLN A 5 -4.00 -2.45 -1.32
CA GLN A 5 -5.23 -1.76 -1.68
C GLN A 5 -5.01 -0.25 -1.84
N VAL A 6 -5.81 0.37 -2.69
CA VAL A 6 -5.90 1.82 -2.85
C VAL A 6 -6.98 2.35 -1.92
N VAL A 7 -6.58 3.22 -1.00
CA VAL A 7 -7.48 3.78 0.02
C VAL A 7 -8.10 5.09 -0.44
N ASN A 8 -7.33 5.92 -1.12
CA ASN A 8 -7.76 7.23 -1.61
C ASN A 8 -6.84 7.71 -2.74
N MET A 9 -7.33 8.64 -3.57
CA MET A 9 -6.54 9.31 -4.60
C MET A 9 -6.83 10.80 -4.62
N GLU A 10 -5.81 11.59 -4.89
CA GLU A 10 -5.93 13.02 -5.20
C GLU A 10 -5.61 13.22 -6.68
N HIS A 11 -6.47 13.95 -7.40
CA HIS A 11 -6.32 14.21 -8.83
C HIS A 11 -6.65 15.66 -9.18
N ASN A 12 -6.10 16.13 -10.30
CA ASN A 12 -6.38 17.45 -10.82
C ASN A 12 -7.77 17.48 -11.50
N THR A 13 -8.61 18.45 -11.14
CA THR A 13 -10.00 18.51 -11.63
C THR A 13 -10.11 18.95 -13.09
N ALA A 14 -9.05 19.53 -13.66
CA ALA A 14 -9.03 20.01 -15.04
C ALA A 14 -8.91 18.87 -16.06
N ASP A 15 -8.15 17.82 -15.73
CA ASP A 15 -7.76 16.74 -16.65
C ASP A 15 -7.93 15.33 -16.06
N GLY A 16 -8.14 15.20 -14.75
CA GLY A 16 -8.25 13.91 -14.06
C GLY A 16 -6.90 13.28 -13.71
N GLY A 17 -5.78 13.97 -13.87
CA GLY A 17 -4.46 13.40 -13.58
C GLY A 17 -4.25 13.16 -12.09
N VAL A 18 -3.92 11.92 -11.72
CA VAL A 18 -3.65 11.53 -10.33
C VAL A 18 -2.28 12.03 -9.90
N VAL A 19 -2.24 12.73 -8.77
CA VAL A 19 -1.01 13.31 -8.18
C VAL A 19 -0.59 12.64 -6.89
N VAL A 20 -1.52 12.06 -6.14
CA VAL A 20 -1.23 11.31 -4.91
C VAL A 20 -2.11 10.07 -4.84
N VAL A 21 -1.51 8.94 -4.48
CA VAL A 21 -2.24 7.70 -4.17
C VAL A 21 -1.93 7.30 -2.74
N HIS A 22 -2.99 7.16 -1.93
CA HIS A 22 -2.93 6.61 -0.59
C HIS A 22 -3.21 5.11 -0.67
N TRP A 23 -2.38 4.31 -0.01
CA TRP A 23 -2.42 2.86 -0.07
C TRP A 23 -2.37 2.25 1.32
N ASP A 24 -2.87 1.03 1.43
CA ASP A 24 -2.58 0.17 2.55
C ASP A 24 -2.22 -1.24 2.09
N VAL A 25 -1.52 -1.95 2.97
CA VAL A 25 -1.15 -3.33 2.74
C VAL A 25 -1.31 -4.11 4.02
N THR A 26 -2.03 -5.22 3.93
CA THR A 26 -2.37 -6.08 5.06
C THR A 26 -1.90 -7.49 4.78
N GLU A 27 -1.27 -8.13 5.76
CA GLU A 27 -1.01 -9.56 5.76
C GLU A 27 -1.78 -10.22 6.90
N VAL A 28 -2.34 -11.40 6.63
CA VAL A 28 -3.11 -12.20 7.58
C VAL A 28 -2.56 -13.63 7.59
N ASP A 29 -2.36 -14.18 8.77
CA ASP A 29 -1.90 -15.55 9.00
C ASP A 29 -2.63 -16.14 10.22
N GLY A 30 -3.72 -16.87 9.96
CA GLY A 30 -4.62 -17.36 11.01
C GLY A 30 -5.29 -16.19 11.74
N ASP A 31 -5.12 -16.14 13.06
CA ASP A 31 -5.66 -15.09 13.93
C ASP A 31 -4.78 -13.83 13.99
N TYR A 32 -3.60 -13.86 13.38
CA TYR A 32 -2.63 -12.77 13.42
C TYR A 32 -2.71 -11.94 12.14
N SER A 33 -2.54 -10.63 12.28
CA SER A 33 -2.48 -9.74 11.13
C SER A 33 -1.52 -8.58 11.37
N ALA A 34 -0.94 -8.08 10.30
CA ALA A 34 -0.14 -6.86 10.31
C ALA A 34 -0.61 -5.96 9.16
N ARG A 35 -0.50 -4.64 9.37
CA ARG A 35 -0.90 -3.64 8.39
C ARG A 35 0.14 -2.53 8.29
N ARG A 36 0.31 -1.98 7.09
CA ARG A 36 0.99 -0.71 6.81
C ARG A 36 0.09 0.17 5.95
N TYR A 37 0.31 1.47 6.06
CA TYR A 37 -0.39 2.51 5.31
C TYR A 37 0.64 3.54 4.86
N GLY A 38 0.43 4.13 3.69
CA GLY A 38 1.27 5.21 3.19
C GLY A 38 0.62 5.94 2.02
N SER A 39 1.41 6.82 1.41
CA SER A 39 1.04 7.52 0.20
C SER A 39 2.26 7.71 -0.68
N VAL A 40 2.05 7.72 -2.00
CA VAL A 40 3.07 8.09 -2.99
C VAL A 40 2.61 9.29 -3.79
N GLY A 41 3.55 10.17 -4.14
CA GLY A 41 3.33 11.20 -5.14
C GLY A 41 3.60 10.63 -6.53
N LEU A 42 2.71 10.93 -7.48
CA LEU A 42 2.84 10.50 -8.87
C LEU A 42 3.00 11.71 -9.80
N GLU A 43 3.84 11.54 -10.81
CA GLU A 43 3.91 12.45 -11.95
C GLU A 43 3.08 11.88 -13.10
N TYR A 44 2.41 12.74 -13.86
CA TYR A 44 1.60 12.35 -15.00
C TYR A 44 1.75 13.35 -16.15
N ASP A 45 1.49 12.89 -17.37
CA ASP A 45 1.35 13.74 -18.56
C ASP A 45 -0.01 13.47 -19.20
N ALA A 46 -0.92 14.46 -19.15
CA ALA A 46 -2.26 14.35 -19.75
C ALA A 46 -2.23 14.26 -21.28
N SER A 47 -1.09 14.56 -21.92
CA SER A 47 -0.91 14.44 -23.37
C SER A 47 -0.36 13.07 -23.78
N ASP A 48 0.03 12.22 -22.83
CA ASP A 48 0.55 10.89 -23.13
C ASP A 48 -0.54 9.97 -23.69
N ALA A 49 -0.21 9.16 -24.69
CA ALA A 49 -1.16 8.24 -25.33
C ALA A 49 -1.65 7.13 -24.37
N GLY A 50 -0.89 6.84 -23.32
CA GLY A 50 -1.23 5.93 -22.24
C GLY A 50 -1.93 6.59 -21.05
N PHE A 51 -2.27 7.88 -21.13
CA PHE A 51 -3.02 8.55 -20.08
C PHE A 51 -4.42 7.93 -19.93
N ILE A 52 -4.74 7.51 -18.70
CA ILE A 52 -6.05 6.93 -18.37
C ILE A 52 -6.83 7.96 -17.56
N PRO A 53 -8.01 8.40 -18.04
CA PRO A 53 -8.85 9.33 -17.29
C PRO A 53 -9.21 8.78 -15.91
N TYR A 54 -9.29 9.66 -14.91
CA TYR A 54 -9.64 9.29 -13.53
C TYR A 54 -10.88 8.39 -13.42
N ALA A 55 -11.91 8.67 -14.24
CA ALA A 55 -13.17 7.95 -14.25
C ALA A 55 -13.03 6.48 -14.72
N ASP A 56 -11.97 6.15 -15.44
CA ASP A 56 -11.71 4.83 -16.01
C ASP A 56 -10.66 4.03 -15.20
N LEU A 57 -10.12 4.62 -14.12
CA LEU A 57 -9.13 3.96 -13.27
C LEU A 57 -9.73 2.81 -12.47
N THR A 58 -8.97 1.73 -12.39
CA THR A 58 -9.26 0.59 -11.52
C THR A 58 -8.13 0.40 -10.52
N GLU A 59 -8.43 -0.19 -9.37
CA GLU A 59 -7.42 -0.51 -8.36
C GLU A 59 -6.30 -1.41 -8.93
N ALA A 60 -6.65 -2.34 -9.82
CA ALA A 60 -5.68 -3.21 -10.51
C ALA A 60 -4.72 -2.43 -11.42
N THR A 61 -5.14 -1.27 -11.93
CA THR A 61 -4.29 -0.34 -12.70
C THR A 61 -3.38 0.48 -11.80
N VAL A 62 -3.90 0.93 -10.65
CA VAL A 62 -3.22 1.91 -9.77
C VAL A 62 -2.22 1.25 -8.82
N ILE A 63 -2.47 0.03 -8.33
CA ILE A 63 -1.53 -0.68 -7.44
C ILE A 63 -0.14 -0.85 -8.05
N PRO A 64 0.01 -1.23 -9.34
CA PRO A 64 1.32 -1.23 -10.00
C PRO A 64 2.03 0.13 -9.91
N TRP A 65 1.33 1.25 -10.12
CA TRP A 65 1.94 2.59 -10.04
C TRP A 65 2.48 2.91 -8.64
N VAL A 66 1.74 2.51 -7.61
CA VAL A 66 2.18 2.64 -6.23
C VAL A 66 3.47 1.87 -5.98
N LYS A 67 3.50 0.59 -6.41
CA LYS A 67 4.67 -0.29 -6.24
C LYS A 67 5.87 0.21 -7.05
N ASP A 68 5.65 0.65 -8.28
CA ASP A 68 6.70 1.17 -9.15
C ASP A 68 7.29 2.48 -8.61
N SER A 69 6.44 3.35 -8.04
CA SER A 69 6.88 4.61 -7.41
C SER A 69 7.78 4.37 -6.18
N MET A 70 7.51 3.33 -5.39
CA MET A 70 8.35 2.96 -4.24
C MET A 70 9.61 2.18 -4.65
N GLY A 71 9.51 1.38 -5.72
CA GLY A 71 10.53 0.43 -6.15
C GLY A 71 10.44 -0.92 -5.46
N SER A 72 10.97 -1.95 -6.11
CA SER A 72 10.87 -3.36 -5.68
C SER A 72 11.44 -3.62 -4.28
N ASP A 73 12.54 -2.94 -3.94
CA ASP A 73 13.24 -3.16 -2.67
C ASP A 73 12.41 -2.66 -1.49
N GLU A 74 11.77 -1.49 -1.61
CA GLU A 74 10.89 -0.95 -0.58
C GLU A 74 9.60 -1.77 -0.44
N VAL A 75 9.01 -2.19 -1.56
CA VAL A 75 7.85 -3.10 -1.56
C VAL A 75 8.18 -4.39 -0.81
N THR A 76 9.34 -4.98 -1.10
CA THR A 76 9.81 -6.21 -0.44
C THR A 76 10.09 -5.98 1.04
N ALA A 77 10.68 -4.84 1.40
CA ALA A 77 10.95 -4.47 2.79
C ALA A 77 9.66 -4.32 3.61
N ILE A 78 8.63 -3.68 3.03
CA ILE A 78 7.30 -3.53 3.65
C ILE A 78 6.66 -4.90 3.88
N GLU A 79 6.63 -5.76 2.86
CA GLU A 79 6.06 -7.11 2.95
C GLU A 79 6.81 -7.97 3.98
N THR A 80 8.16 -7.92 3.97
CA THR A 80 8.99 -8.62 4.98
C THR A 80 8.65 -8.14 6.39
N LYS A 81 8.48 -6.83 6.58
CA LYS A 81 8.16 -6.26 7.89
C LYS A 81 6.77 -6.68 8.38
N LEU A 82 5.81 -6.90 7.48
CA LEU A 82 4.50 -7.46 7.85
C LEU A 82 4.64 -8.89 8.36
N THR A 83 5.41 -9.71 7.65
CA THR A 83 5.69 -11.09 8.05
C THR A 83 6.42 -11.14 9.40
N ASP A 84 7.41 -10.28 9.63
CA ASP A 84 8.14 -10.19 10.90
C ASP A 84 7.23 -9.77 12.07
N ASP A 85 6.34 -8.79 11.85
CA ASP A 85 5.37 -8.37 12.86
C ASP A 85 4.40 -9.51 13.23
N ILE A 86 3.97 -10.31 12.26
CA ILE A 86 3.13 -11.49 12.50
C ILE A 86 3.90 -12.55 13.28
N ALA A 87 5.17 -12.79 12.95
CA ALA A 87 6.02 -13.72 13.69
C ALA A 87 6.20 -13.26 15.15
N ALA A 88 6.36 -11.97 15.39
CA ALA A 88 6.45 -11.39 16.73
C ALA A 88 5.12 -11.53 17.51
N GLN A 89 3.96 -11.49 16.84
CA GLN A 89 2.68 -11.75 17.50
C GLN A 89 2.49 -13.24 17.86
N LYS A 90 3.00 -14.15 17.03
CA LYS A 90 2.96 -15.61 17.28
C LYS A 90 3.89 -16.04 18.41
N ALA A 91 5.02 -15.34 18.58
CA ALA A 91 6.03 -15.61 19.58
C ALA A 91 6.44 -14.30 20.29
N PRO A 92 5.55 -13.72 21.12
CA PRO A 92 5.84 -12.45 21.77
C PRO A 92 7.04 -12.60 22.71
N ALA A 93 8.05 -11.73 22.54
CA ALA A 93 9.22 -11.71 23.40
C ALA A 93 8.94 -11.08 24.78
N GLN A 94 7.84 -10.35 24.90
CA GLN A 94 7.40 -9.66 26.10
C GLN A 94 5.88 -9.75 26.22
N GLU A 95 5.41 -10.06 27.42
CA GLU A 95 4.00 -10.00 27.77
C GLU A 95 3.81 -8.92 28.83
N SER A 96 2.73 -8.14 28.70
CA SER A 96 2.36 -7.13 29.69
C SER A 96 1.27 -7.68 30.59
N GLY A 97 1.45 -7.56 31.90
CA GLY A 97 0.48 -8.02 32.89
C GLY A 97 0.93 -7.70 34.30
N VAL A 98 0.02 -7.93 35.24
CA VAL A 98 0.34 -7.97 36.67
C VAL A 98 0.31 -9.43 37.12
N PRO A 99 1.12 -9.83 38.12
CA PRO A 99 1.19 -11.22 38.58
C PRO A 99 -0.01 -11.67 39.44
N TRP A 100 -1.10 -10.88 39.50
CA TRP A 100 -2.32 -11.17 40.25
C TRP A 100 -3.57 -11.05 39.37
#